data_AF-A0AAJ4AVV7-F1
#
_entry.id   AF-A0AAJ4AVV7-F1
#
_cell.length_a   1.000
_cell.length_b   1.000
_cell.length_c   1.000
_cell.angle_alpha   90.00
_cell.angle_beta   90.00
_cell.angle_gamma   90.00
#
_symmetry.space_group_name_H-M   'P 1'
#
loop_
_entity.id
_entity.type
_entity.pdbx_description
1 polymer ?
#
loop_
_entity_poly.entity_id
_entity_poly.type
_entity_poly.pdbx_seq_one_letter_code
_entity_poly.pdbx_strand_id
1 'polypeptide(L)' 'MVVVKGMCLEQDWFSGAVSIDYKTPLVESEIKGVKFDLLKCLDLYYSKALSAWLKEILIKPDYTYIQDNK' A
#
# COMPACT_ATOMS: atom_id res chain seq x y z
N MET A 1 12.33 -10.04 7.72
CA MET A 1 12.10 -8.94 8.68
C MET A 1 12.36 -7.63 7.97
N VAL A 2 11.38 -6.73 7.88
CA VAL A 2 11.57 -5.40 7.29
C VAL A 2 11.88 -4.44 8.43
N VAL A 3 13.10 -3.91 8.49
CA VAL A 3 13.49 -2.97 9.53
C VAL A 3 13.09 -1.57 9.08
N VAL A 4 11.99 -1.09 9.65
CA VAL A 4 11.48 0.27 9.43
C VAL A 4 12.17 1.22 10.40
N LYS A 5 12.59 2.38 9.90
CA LYS A 5 13.14 3.46 10.72
C LYS A 5 12.07 3.88 11.72
N GLY A 6 12.43 3.98 13.01
CA GLY A 6 11.48 4.25 14.09
C GLY A 6 10.62 5.48 13.80
N MET A 7 9.39 5.23 13.37
CA MET A 7 8.39 6.26 13.12
C MET A 7 7.13 5.88 13.88
N CYS A 8 6.77 6.69 14.87
CA CYS A 8 5.39 6.85 15.28
C CYS A 8 4.67 7.50 14.10
N LEU A 9 4.20 6.69 13.15
CA LEU A 9 3.46 7.18 12.00
C LEU A 9 2.06 7.57 12.46
N GLU A 10 1.78 8.87 12.40
CA GLU A 10 0.43 9.39 12.23
C GLU A 10 -0.24 8.54 11.12
N GLN A 11 -1.33 7.86 11.46
CA GLN A 11 -1.90 6.71 10.72
C GLN A 11 -2.53 7.09 9.36
N ASP A 12 -2.30 8.31 8.87
CA ASP A 12 -3.14 8.94 7.85
C ASP A 12 -2.69 8.66 6.41
N TRP A 13 -1.41 8.31 6.17
CA TRP A 13 -0.92 8.01 4.82
C TRP A 13 -1.65 6.82 4.17
N PHE A 14 -1.84 5.75 4.94
CA PHE A 14 -2.48 4.52 4.42
C PHE A 14 -3.95 4.77 4.10
N SER A 15 -4.60 5.64 4.86
CA SER A 15 -6.00 6.04 4.69
C SER A 15 -6.24 6.80 3.39
N GLY A 16 -5.29 7.65 2.97
CA GLY A 16 -5.38 8.41 1.71
C GLY A 16 -5.15 7.56 0.45
N ALA A 17 -4.33 6.52 0.53
CA ALA A 17 -4.12 5.59 -0.58
C ALA A 17 -5.34 4.70 -0.87
N VAL A 18 -6.16 4.42 0.16
CA VAL A 18 -7.36 3.59 0.08
C VAL A 18 -8.62 4.42 -0.21
N SER A 19 -8.49 5.72 -0.52
CA SER A 19 -9.64 6.57 -0.86
C SER A 19 -10.00 6.60 -2.34
N ILE A 20 -9.31 5.83 -3.21
CA ILE A 20 -9.72 5.68 -4.61
C ILE A 20 -11.06 4.94 -4.65
N ASP A 21 -12.09 5.58 -5.18
CA ASP A 21 -13.42 4.99 -5.29
C ASP A 21 -13.65 4.50 -6.72
N TYR A 22 -13.45 3.20 -6.92
CA TYR A 22 -13.67 2.57 -8.22
C TYR A 22 -15.17 2.53 -8.52
N LYS A 23 -15.56 3.23 -9.58
CA LYS A 23 -16.93 3.16 -10.12
C LYS A 23 -16.94 2.42 -11.43
N THR A 24 -17.65 1.31 -11.44
CA THR A 24 -17.84 0.49 -12.64
C THR A 24 -19.35 0.38 -12.88
N PRO A 25 -19.92 1.21 -13.78
CA PRO A 25 -21.37 1.36 -13.93
C PRO A 25 -22.11 0.03 -14.17
N LEU A 26 -21.46 -0.91 -14.86
CA LEU A 26 -22.00 -2.23 -15.14
C LEU A 26 -22.08 -3.08 -13.86
N VAL A 27 -20.98 -3.16 -13.11
CA VAL A 27 -20.91 -3.94 -11.87
C VAL A 27 -21.80 -3.34 -10.77
N GLU A 28 -21.90 -2.01 -10.66
CA GLU A 28 -22.80 -1.35 -9.70
C GLU A 28 -24.28 -1.58 -10.02
N SER A 29 -24.63 -1.76 -11.31
CA SER A 29 -26.00 -2.07 -11.74
C SER A 29 -26.41 -3.52 -11.47
N GLU A 30 -25.43 -4.45 -11.49
CA GLU A 30 -25.64 -5.87 -11.23
C GLU A 30 -25.56 -6.20 -9.73
N ILE A 31 -24.64 -5.57 -8.99
CA ILE A 31 -24.37 -5.86 -7.58
C ILE A 31 -24.34 -4.55 -6.78
N LYS A 32 -25.41 -4.33 -6.01
CA LYS A 32 -25.50 -3.17 -5.11
C LYS A 32 -24.51 -3.30 -3.95
N GLY A 33 -23.75 -2.23 -3.69
CA GLY A 33 -22.83 -2.16 -2.54
C GLY A 33 -21.56 -2.99 -2.70
N VAL A 34 -21.20 -3.36 -3.94
CA VAL A 34 -19.93 -4.01 -4.26
C VAL A 34 -18.73 -3.17 -3.76
N LYS A 35 -17.78 -3.84 -3.12
CA LYS A 35 -16.53 -3.24 -2.64
C LYS A 35 -15.36 -3.71 -3.50
N PHE A 36 -14.44 -2.81 -3.76
CA PHE A 36 -13.24 -3.07 -4.56
C PHE A 36 -11.97 -3.07 -3.72
N ASP A 37 -12.06 -3.50 -2.45
CA ASP A 37 -10.97 -3.39 -1.48
C ASP A 37 -9.69 -4.13 -1.95
N LEU A 38 -9.83 -5.31 -2.56
CA LEU A 38 -8.69 -6.03 -3.15
C LEU A 38 -8.03 -5.25 -4.29
N LEU A 39 -8.83 -4.67 -5.19
CA LEU A 39 -8.32 -3.88 -6.30
C LEU A 39 -7.62 -2.62 -5.79
N LYS A 40 -8.18 -1.95 -4.77
CA LYS A 40 -7.53 -0.81 -4.08
C LYS A 40 -6.17 -1.21 -3.51
N CYS A 41 -6.08 -2.37 -2.86
CA CYS A 41 -4.81 -2.88 -2.33
C CYS A 41 -3.78 -3.18 -3.42
N LEU A 42 -4.21 -3.74 -4.56
CA LEU A 42 -3.32 -4.02 -5.68
C LEU A 42 -2.80 -2.72 -6.32
N ASP A 43 -3.68 -1.76 -6.57
CA ASP A 43 -3.29 -0.46 -7.13
C ASP A 43 -2.33 0.29 -6.20
N LEU A 44 -2.58 0.25 -4.89
CA LEU A 44 -1.65 0.77 -3.88
C LEU A 44 -0.30 0.05 -3.93
N TYR A 45 -0.30 -1.29 -3.99
CA TYR A 45 0.92 -2.10 -4.03
C TYR A 45 1.81 -1.75 -5.23
N TYR A 46 1.22 -1.49 -6.38
CA TYR A 46 1.94 -1.08 -7.60
C TYR A 46 2.20 0.44 -7.68
N SER A 47 1.78 1.22 -6.69
CA SER A 47 1.89 2.68 -6.75
C SER A 47 3.34 3.16 -6.61
N LYS A 48 3.69 4.16 -7.42
CA LYS A 48 4.99 4.86 -7.32
C LYS A 48 5.12 5.63 -6.02
N ALA A 49 4.01 6.14 -5.48
CA ALA A 49 3.97 6.86 -4.21
C ALA A 49 4.37 5.95 -3.04
N LEU A 50 3.82 4.73 -2.96
CA LEU A 50 4.22 3.75 -1.97
C LEU A 50 5.70 3.40 -2.11
N SER A 51 6.17 3.17 -3.34
CA SER A 51 7.59 2.86 -3.59
C SER A 51 8.54 3.98 -3.17
N ALA A 52 8.17 5.24 -3.41
CA ALA A 52 8.96 6.40 -2.98
C ALA A 52 8.97 6.52 -1.45
N TRP A 53 7.82 6.35 -0.81
CA TRP A 53 7.70 6.40 0.64
C TRP A 53 8.48 5.28 1.34
N LEU A 54 8.43 4.06 0.80
CA LEU A 54 9.20 2.93 1.33
C LEU A 54 10.71 3.22 1.35
N LYS A 55 11.25 3.92 0.36
CA LYS A 55 12.68 4.28 0.34
C LYS A 55 13.09 5.25 1.44
N GLU A 56 12.18 6.14 1.86
CA GLU A 56 12.43 7.10 2.94
C GLU A 56 12.39 6.44 4.32
N ILE A 57 11.51 5.45 4.51
CA ILE A 57 11.30 4.81 5.82
C ILE A 57 12.16 3.57 6.04
N LEU A 58 12.60 2.88 4.99
CA LEU A 58 13.40 1.66 5.12
C LEU A 58 14.84 2.02 5.43
N ILE A 59 15.42 1.37 6.45
CA ILE A 59 16.81 1.63 6.84
C ILE A 59 17.79 1.15 5.76
N LYS A 60 17.49 0.03 5.10
CA LYS A 60 18.27 -0.52 3.99
C LYS A 60 17.31 -1.08 2.91
N PRO A 61 16.82 -0.24 1.98
CA PRO A 61 15.78 -0.64 1.03
C PRO A 61 16.23 -1.73 0.04
N ASP A 62 17.53 -1.78 -0.31
CA ASP A 62 18.08 -2.75 -1.25
C ASP A 62 18.65 -4.01 -0.55
N TYR A 63 18.34 -4.19 0.73
CA TYR A 63 18.91 -5.26 1.55
C TYR A 63 17.82 -6.21 2.05
N THR A 64 18.17 -7.49 2.11
CA THR A 64 17.26 -8.56 2.48
C THR A 64 17.66 -9.18 3.81
N TYR A 65 16.67 -9.70 4.55
CA TYR A 65 16.90 -10.40 5.82
C TYR A 65 17.95 -11.51 5.73
N ILE A 66 17.99 -12.24 4.60
CA ILE A 66 18.94 -13.35 4.39
C ILE A 66 20.39 -12.86 4.40
N GLN A 67 20.63 -11.65 3.91
CA GLN A 67 21.99 -11.09 3.88
C GLN A 67 22.50 -10.71 5.28
N ASP A 68 21.60 -10.36 6.21
CA ASP A 68 21.96 -10.07 7.62
C ASP A 68 22.03 -11.33 8.51
N ASN A 69 21.54 -12.50 8.05
CA ASN A 69 21.34 -13.71 8.88
C ASN A 69 21.94 -14.99 8.27
N LYS A 70 23.04 -14.86 7.53
CA LYS A 70 23.83 -15.98 7.02
C LYS A 70 25.13 -16.17 7.80
#